data_AF-A0A5F2GCQ8-F1
#
_entry.id   AF-A0A5F2GCQ8-F1
#
_cell.length_a   1.000
_cell.length_b   1.000
_cell.length_c   1.000
_cell.angle_alpha   90.00
_cell.angle_beta   90.00
_cell.angle_gamma   90.00
#
_symmetry.space_group_name_H-M   'P 1'
#
loop_
_entity.id
_entity.type
_entity.pdbx_description
1 polymer ?
#
loop_
_entity_poly.entity_id
_entity_poly.type
_entity_poly.pdbx_seq_one_letter_code
_entity_poly.pdbx_strand_id
1 'polypeptide(L)'
;VLKLFPELGSELKTYRTALAYVEPPADLKAAWEVAPVILDVGGVTDGYMIPLTRGAGMKFGSGLHKVPTSDADWNRQPVPGEGEVIRNLFSPPLARITEYKV
;
A
#
# COMPACT_ATOMS: atom_id res chain seq x y z
N VAL A 1 -6.38 3.69 22.35
CA VAL A 1 -7.65 3.24 22.98
C VAL A 1 -8.52 2.57 21.93
N LEU A 2 -8.89 1.29 22.12
CA LEU A 2 -9.92 0.64 21.30
C LEU A 2 -11.26 1.30 21.63
N LYS A 3 -11.67 2.27 20.81
CA LYS A 3 -12.85 3.11 21.07
C LYS A 3 -14.15 2.30 21.09
N LEU A 4 -14.27 1.29 20.21
CA LEU A 4 -15.48 0.48 20.09
C LEU A 4 -15.51 -0.76 21.01
N PHE A 5 -14.35 -1.35 21.31
CA PHE A 5 -14.26 -2.60 22.10
C PHE A 5 -13.08 -2.54 23.08
N PRO A 6 -13.18 -1.75 24.17
CA PRO A 6 -12.09 -1.58 25.15
C PRO A 6 -11.60 -2.89 25.76
N GLU A 7 -12.51 -3.85 25.97
CA GLU A 7 -12.24 -5.17 26.56
C GLU A 7 -11.29 -6.03 25.72
N LEU A 8 -11.22 -5.80 24.40
CA LEU A 8 -10.31 -6.52 23.52
C LEU A 8 -8.87 -5.98 23.57
N GLY A 9 -8.61 -4.92 24.35
CA GLY A 9 -7.32 -4.23 24.40
C GLY A 9 -6.16 -5.07 24.90
N SER A 10 -6.44 -6.12 25.69
CA SER A 10 -5.46 -7.08 26.15
C SER A 10 -5.20 -8.24 25.18
N GLU A 11 -6.09 -8.45 24.21
CA GLU A 11 -6.05 -9.60 23.30
C GLU A 11 -5.65 -9.22 21.87
N LEU A 12 -5.98 -8.01 21.44
CA LEU A 12 -5.74 -7.55 20.08
C LEU A 12 -4.60 -6.53 20.03
N LYS A 13 -3.77 -6.66 18.99
CA LYS A 13 -2.72 -5.68 18.68
C LYS A 13 -3.16 -4.81 17.52
N THR A 14 -3.25 -3.51 17.75
CA THR A 14 -3.54 -2.53 16.70
C THR A 14 -2.30 -2.23 15.87
N TYR A 15 -2.51 -2.14 14.56
CA TYR A 15 -1.50 -1.74 13.59
C TYR A 15 -2.05 -0.60 12.75
N ARG A 16 -1.18 0.37 12.49
CA ARG A 16 -1.39 1.39 11.47
C ARG A 16 -0.81 0.84 10.16
N THR A 17 -1.57 0.92 9.08
CA THR A 17 -1.14 0.55 7.73
C THR A 17 -1.20 1.76 6.79
N ALA A 18 -0.41 1.73 5.72
CA ALA A 18 -0.60 2.63 4.58
C ALA A 18 -0.47 1.88 3.26
N LEU A 19 -1.02 2.50 2.23
CA LEU A 19 -0.85 2.13 0.84
C LEU A 19 -0.55 3.40 0.04
N ALA A 20 0.10 3.25 -1.11
CA ALA A 20 0.29 4.33 -2.07
C ALA A 20 -0.78 4.22 -3.16
N TYR A 21 -1.45 5.31 -3.47
CA TYR A 21 -2.05 5.46 -4.79
C TYR A 21 -0.91 5.79 -5.74
N VAL A 22 -0.92 5.20 -6.94
CA VAL A 22 0.11 5.44 -7.94
C VAL A 22 -0.48 5.66 -9.32
N GLU A 23 0.14 6.53 -10.10
CA GLU A 23 -0.12 6.67 -11.53
C GLU A 23 0.95 5.90 -12.31
N PRO A 24 0.56 4.97 -13.21
CA PRO A 24 1.52 4.28 -14.05
C PRO A 24 2.10 5.21 -15.13
N PRO A 25 3.26 4.88 -15.71
CA PRO A 25 3.75 5.51 -16.93
C PRO A 25 2.69 5.49 -18.03
N ALA A 26 2.62 6.57 -18.83
CA ALA A 26 1.56 6.76 -19.81
C ALA A 26 1.48 5.62 -20.83
N ASP A 27 2.63 5.09 -21.24
CA ASP A 27 2.75 3.96 -22.16
C ASP A 27 2.27 2.63 -21.56
N LEU A 28 2.24 2.51 -20.23
CA LEU A 28 1.77 1.33 -19.51
C LEU A 28 0.31 1.41 -19.07
N LYS A 29 -0.34 2.58 -19.18
CA LYS A 29 -1.70 2.80 -18.66
C LYS A 29 -2.72 1.80 -19.22
N ALA A 30 -2.74 1.61 -20.54
CA ALA A 30 -3.68 0.68 -21.17
C ALA A 30 -3.48 -0.77 -20.71
N ALA A 31 -2.25 -1.18 -20.44
CA ALA A 31 -1.96 -2.52 -19.89
C ALA A 31 -2.48 -2.65 -18.45
N TRP A 32 -2.32 -1.61 -17.64
CA TRP A 32 -2.85 -1.59 -16.27
C TRP A 32 -4.37 -1.56 -16.18
N GLU A 33 -5.07 -1.01 -17.18
CA GLU A 33 -6.55 -0.99 -17.21
C GLU A 33 -7.17 -2.39 -17.38
N VAL A 34 -6.45 -3.34 -17.99
CA VAL A 34 -6.90 -4.72 -18.20
C VAL A 34 -6.16 -5.73 -17.32
N ALA A 35 -5.21 -5.27 -16.50
CA ALA A 35 -4.45 -6.13 -15.61
C ALA A 35 -5.34 -6.73 -14.50
N PRO A 36 -5.04 -7.95 -14.03
CA PRO A 36 -5.67 -8.49 -12.83
C PRO A 36 -5.15 -7.79 -11.57
N VAL A 37 -5.82 -8.03 -10.44
CA VAL A 37 -5.19 -7.80 -9.13
C VAL A 37 -3.99 -8.74 -9.01
N ILE A 38 -2.84 -8.20 -8.59
CA ILE A 38 -1.61 -8.97 -8.41
C ILE A 38 -1.35 -9.07 -6.91
N LEU A 39 -1.46 -10.27 -6.36
CA LEU A 39 -1.30 -10.52 -4.93
C LEU A 39 0.16 -10.73 -4.51
N ASP A 40 1.02 -11.06 -5.47
CA ASP A 40 2.44 -11.31 -5.27
C ASP A 40 3.19 -11.01 -6.57
N VAL A 41 4.30 -10.29 -6.47
CA VAL A 41 5.20 -9.95 -7.59
C VAL A 41 6.50 -10.76 -7.58
N GLY A 42 6.65 -11.67 -6.62
CA GLY A 42 7.86 -12.43 -6.34
C GLY A 42 8.90 -11.63 -5.56
N GLY A 43 9.98 -12.31 -5.20
CA GLY A 43 11.08 -11.72 -4.43
C GLY A 43 10.78 -11.68 -2.92
N VAL A 44 11.22 -10.62 -2.25
CA VAL A 44 10.99 -10.40 -0.81
C VAL A 44 9.83 -9.43 -0.54
N THR A 45 9.12 -9.04 -1.61
CA THR A 45 8.01 -8.10 -1.53
C THR A 45 6.77 -8.80 -0.96
N ASP A 46 6.45 -8.55 0.30
CA ASP A 46 5.16 -8.93 0.90
C ASP A 46 4.11 -7.85 0.54
N GLY A 47 3.74 -7.78 -0.74
CA GLY A 47 2.93 -6.68 -1.26
C GLY A 47 1.99 -7.06 -2.39
N TYR A 48 0.90 -6.29 -2.51
CA TYR A 48 -0.15 -6.46 -3.50
C TYR A 48 -0.33 -5.19 -4.32
N MET A 49 -0.80 -5.36 -5.55
CA MET A 49 -1.12 -4.28 -6.47
C MET A 49 -2.55 -4.40 -6.96
N ILE A 50 -3.31 -3.32 -6.83
CA ILE A 50 -4.66 -3.19 -7.36
C ILE A 50 -4.58 -2.27 -8.59
N PRO A 51 -4.92 -2.75 -9.79
CA PRO A 51 -4.88 -1.96 -11.02
C PRO A 51 -5.90 -0.82 -11.02
N LEU A 52 -5.95 -0.05 -12.11
CA LEU A 52 -6.96 1.00 -12.34
C LEU A 52 -8.35 0.35 -12.41
N THR A 53 -9.10 0.36 -11.31
CA THR A 53 -10.43 -0.28 -11.25
C THR A 53 -11.54 0.73 -11.02
N ARG A 54 -12.58 0.73 -11.87
CA ARG A 54 -13.84 1.47 -11.68
C ARG A 54 -13.66 2.96 -11.30
N GLY A 55 -12.69 3.64 -11.92
CA GLY A 55 -12.41 5.05 -11.67
C GLY A 55 -11.60 5.32 -10.38
N ALA A 56 -11.22 4.29 -9.62
CA ALA A 56 -10.25 4.41 -8.55
C ALA A 56 -8.83 4.34 -9.12
N GLY A 57 -7.93 5.16 -8.56
CA GLY A 57 -6.50 5.09 -8.87
C GLY A 57 -5.90 3.73 -8.51
N MET A 58 -4.82 3.38 -9.20
CA MET A 58 -4.05 2.17 -8.96
C MET A 58 -3.40 2.24 -7.58
N LYS A 59 -3.30 1.10 -6.86
CA LYS A 59 -2.86 1.05 -5.47
C LYS A 59 -1.78 0.03 -5.24
N PHE A 60 -0.74 0.42 -4.50
CA PHE A 60 0.31 -0.46 -4.00
C PHE A 60 0.24 -0.53 -2.47
N GLY A 61 0.15 -1.74 -1.92
CA GLY A 61 0.13 -1.97 -0.48
C GLY A 61 1.06 -3.10 -0.08
N SER A 62 1.62 -3.02 1.13
CA SER A 62 2.52 -4.06 1.63
C SER A 62 2.37 -4.28 3.13
N GLY A 63 2.45 -5.55 3.55
CA GLY A 63 2.53 -5.94 4.95
C GLY A 63 3.83 -5.50 5.63
N LEU A 64 4.86 -5.14 4.85
CA LEU A 64 6.13 -4.60 5.34
C LEU A 64 5.97 -3.17 5.88
N HIS A 65 4.91 -2.46 5.50
CA HIS A 65 4.64 -1.07 5.90
C HIS A 65 3.55 -0.96 6.98
N LYS A 66 3.55 -1.90 7.93
CA LYS A 66 2.67 -1.89 9.10
C LYS A 66 3.44 -1.49 10.36
N VAL A 67 2.85 -0.60 11.16
CA VAL A 67 3.47 -0.09 12.39
C VAL A 67 2.56 -0.42 13.58
N PRO A 68 3.06 -1.13 14.61
CA PRO A 68 2.33 -1.30 15.85
C PRO A 68 1.96 0.05 16.47
N THR A 69 0.73 0.20 16.93
CA THR A 69 0.28 1.38 17.67
C THR A 69 -0.64 0.97 18.81
N SER A 70 -0.71 1.75 19.88
CA SER A 70 -1.72 1.63 20.94
C SER A 70 -2.90 2.62 20.76
N ASP A 71 -2.79 3.49 19.76
CA ASP A 71 -3.79 4.49 19.41
C ASP A 71 -4.15 4.43 17.93
N ALA A 72 -5.44 4.22 17.66
CA ALA A 72 -5.99 4.13 16.31
C ALA A 72 -6.10 5.50 15.61
N ASP A 73 -6.00 6.61 16.35
CA ASP A 73 -5.93 7.95 15.76
C ASP A 73 -4.53 8.43 15.44
N TRP A 74 -3.53 7.75 16.00
CA TRP A 74 -2.15 8.12 15.78
C TRP A 74 -1.74 7.90 14.32
N ASN A 75 -1.09 8.91 13.74
CA ASN A 75 -0.51 8.86 12.39
C ASN A 75 -1.51 8.46 11.28
N ARG A 76 -2.73 9.02 11.33
CA ARG A 76 -3.78 8.85 10.31
C ARG A 76 -3.42 9.49 8.96
N GLN A 77 -2.63 10.57 8.97
CA GLN A 77 -2.17 11.21 7.75
C GLN A 77 -0.89 10.55 7.26
N PRO A 78 -0.65 10.49 5.93
CA PRO A 78 0.63 10.04 5.41
C PRO A 78 1.78 10.91 5.94
N VAL A 79 2.89 10.29 6.32
CA VAL A 79 4.12 11.03 6.60
C VAL A 79 4.82 11.40 5.28
N PRO A 80 5.64 12.47 5.23
CA PRO A 80 6.34 12.84 4.01
C PRO A 80 7.17 11.68 3.44
N GLY A 81 7.02 11.41 2.13
CA GLY A 81 7.76 10.35 1.43
C GLY A 81 7.21 8.93 1.63
N GLU A 82 6.14 8.75 2.41
CA GLU A 82 5.64 7.42 2.76
C GLU A 82 5.18 6.60 1.57
N GLY A 83 4.48 7.24 0.63
CA GLY A 83 4.00 6.56 -0.56
C GLY A 83 5.14 6.14 -1.48
N GLU A 84 6.22 6.93 -1.57
CA GLU A 84 7.42 6.57 -2.33
C GLU A 84 8.16 5.40 -1.70
N VAL A 85 8.25 5.35 -0.37
CA VAL A 85 8.81 4.20 0.35
C VAL A 85 7.98 2.94 0.04
N ILE A 86 6.65 3.02 0.13
CA ILE A 86 5.76 1.90 -0.18
C ILE A 86 5.92 1.47 -1.64
N ARG A 87 5.91 2.42 -2.58
CA ARG A 87 6.09 2.16 -4.01
C ARG A 87 7.41 1.45 -4.27
N ASN A 88 8.49 1.88 -3.66
CA ASN A 88 9.83 1.33 -3.89
C ASN A 88 9.98 -0.14 -3.44
N LEU A 89 9.10 -0.66 -2.57
CA LEU A 89 9.09 -2.07 -2.17
C LEU A 89 8.83 -3.05 -3.34
N PHE A 90 8.27 -2.56 -4.43
CA PHE A 90 7.94 -3.36 -5.63
C PHE A 90 9.10 -3.46 -6.63
N SER A 91 10.26 -2.89 -6.31
CA SER A 91 11.51 -3.13 -7.03
C SER A 91 12.27 -4.32 -6.43
N PRO A 92 12.96 -5.15 -7.24
CA PRO A 92 13.10 -5.08 -8.70
C PRO A 92 11.95 -5.64 -9.57
N PRO A 93 10.92 -6.37 -9.09
CA PRO A 93 9.89 -6.93 -9.98
C PRO A 93 9.27 -5.93 -10.96
N LEU A 94 9.05 -4.69 -10.53
CA LEU A 94 8.73 -3.57 -11.41
C LEU A 94 10.01 -2.80 -11.76
N ALA A 95 10.59 -3.10 -12.92
CA ALA A 95 11.85 -2.52 -13.37
C ALA A 95 11.83 -0.97 -13.48
N ARG A 96 10.67 -0.38 -13.79
CA ARG A 96 10.46 1.07 -13.96
C ARG A 96 9.81 1.72 -12.74
N ILE A 97 10.03 1.21 -11.53
CA ILE A 97 9.26 1.61 -10.34
C ILE A 97 9.25 3.12 -10.08
N THR A 98 10.35 3.81 -10.37
CA THR A 98 10.48 5.26 -10.12
C THR A 98 9.67 6.12 -11.06
N GLU A 99 9.19 5.56 -12.18
CA GLU A 99 8.31 6.24 -13.12
C GLU A 99 6.83 6.21 -12.68
N TYR A 100 6.49 5.38 -11.71
CA TYR A 100 5.17 5.38 -11.07
C TYR A 100 5.10 6.56 -10.09
N LYS A 101 4.18 7.49 -10.33
CA LYS A 101 4.02 8.69 -9.51
C LYS A 101 3.10 8.40 -8.33
N VAL A 102 3.44 8.89 -7.15
CA VAL A 102 2.64 8.79 -5.92
C VAL A 102 1.76 10.03 -5.78
#